data_AF-A0A7J7R402-F1
#
_entry.id   AF-A0A7J7R402-F1
#
_cell.length_a   1.000
_cell.length_b   1.000
_cell.length_c   1.000
_cell.angle_alpha   90.00
_cell.angle_beta   90.00
_cell.angle_gamma   90.00
#
_symmetry.space_group_name_H-M   'P 1'
#
loop_
_entity.id
_entity.type
_entity.pdbx_description
1 polymer ?
#
loop_
_entity_poly.entity_id
_entity_poly.type
_entity_poly.pdbx_seq_one_letter_code
_entity_poly.pdbx_strand_id
1 'polypeptide(L)'
;MGRILQRTAISTNIKERLDFSCALFGPDGGLVSNAPHIPVHLGAMQETVQFQIQHLGADLHPGDVLLSNHPSAGGSHLPDLTVITPVFWPGQTRPVFYVASRGHHADIGGITPGSMPPHSTALQQEGAVFLSFKLVQGGVFQEEAVTEALQAPGKIPGCSGTRNLHDNLSDLRAQVAANQKGIQLVGELIGQYGLDVVQAYMGHIQANAELAVRDMLRAFGSSRQARGLPLEVSAEDHMDDGSPIRLRVHINLSQGSAVFDFSGTGPEVFGNLNAPRAITLSALIYCLRCLVGRDIPLNQGCLVPVRVVIPKGSILDPSPEAAVVGGNVLTSQRVVDVILGAFGACAASQGCMNNVTLGNAHMGYYETVAGGAGAGPGWHGRSGVHSHMTNTRITDPEILESRYPVILRRFELRLGSGGRGRFRGGDGVVRELLFREEALLSVLTERRAFRPYGLHGGEPGARGLNLLIRKDGRTVNLGGKTSVSVYPGDVFCLHTPGGGGYGDPEDPVPPPGSPPQPPSFSTRGSVYEYRRAQEAV
;
A
#
# COMPACT_ATOMS: atom_id res chain seq x y z
N MET A 1 9.29 12.79 11.42
CA MET A 1 9.79 11.52 10.83
C MET A 1 9.72 11.56 9.31
N GLY A 2 8.53 11.51 8.69
CA GLY A 2 8.40 11.36 7.22
C GLY A 2 9.19 12.36 6.37
N ARG A 3 9.20 13.66 6.71
CA ARG A 3 10.03 14.64 5.98
C ARG A 3 11.53 14.44 6.13
N ILE A 4 11.99 13.95 7.28
CA ILE A 4 13.41 13.61 7.44
C ILE A 4 13.74 12.48 6.47
N LEU A 5 12.95 11.40 6.49
CA LEU A 5 13.14 10.27 5.58
C LEU A 5 13.17 10.71 4.11
N GLN A 6 12.17 11.49 3.68
CA GLN A 6 12.10 12.01 2.31
C GLN A 6 13.35 12.82 1.93
N ARG A 7 13.82 13.71 2.81
CA ARG A 7 14.94 14.62 2.50
C ARG A 7 16.28 13.89 2.49
N THR A 8 16.47 12.92 3.37
CA THR A 8 17.75 12.20 3.53
C THR A 8 17.87 10.95 2.66
N ALA A 9 16.75 10.38 2.21
CA ALA A 9 16.77 9.28 1.24
C ALA A 9 17.33 9.74 -0.12
N ILE A 10 17.90 8.79 -0.87
CA ILE A 10 18.49 9.06 -2.18
C ILE A 10 17.76 8.33 -3.32
N SER A 11 17.10 7.21 -3.04
CA SER A 11 16.39 6.46 -4.06
C SER A 11 15.20 7.23 -4.61
N THR A 12 14.93 7.03 -5.90
CA THR A 12 13.77 7.59 -6.59
C THR A 12 12.45 7.21 -5.89
N ASN A 13 12.35 6.00 -5.36
CA ASN A 13 11.14 5.47 -4.73
C ASN A 13 10.77 6.19 -3.43
N ILE A 14 11.73 6.38 -2.52
CA ILE A 14 11.46 7.04 -1.24
C ILE A 14 11.45 8.56 -1.41
N LYS A 15 12.44 9.12 -2.13
CA LYS A 15 12.63 10.57 -2.24
C LYS A 15 11.58 11.26 -3.10
N GLU A 16 11.36 10.73 -4.31
CA GLU A 16 10.52 11.39 -5.32
C GLU A 16 9.08 10.84 -5.29
N ARG A 17 8.94 9.51 -5.28
CA ARG A 17 7.63 8.85 -5.33
C ARG A 17 6.92 8.80 -3.98
N LEU A 18 7.61 9.07 -2.89
CA LEU A 18 7.08 9.04 -1.51
C LEU A 18 6.52 7.67 -1.11
N ASP A 19 7.15 6.60 -1.58
CA ASP A 19 6.76 5.23 -1.27
C ASP A 19 7.34 4.79 0.09
N PHE A 20 6.85 5.43 1.16
CA PHE A 20 7.25 5.15 2.53
C PHE A 20 6.11 5.47 3.51
N SER A 21 6.21 5.03 4.75
CA SER A 21 5.35 5.47 5.84
C SER A 21 6.10 5.55 7.15
N CYS A 22 5.63 6.41 8.05
CA CYS A 22 6.16 6.53 9.41
C CYS A 22 4.99 6.45 10.39
N ALA A 23 5.20 5.75 11.50
CA ALA A 23 4.17 5.52 12.50
C ALA A 23 4.74 5.48 13.92
N LEU A 24 3.86 5.79 14.87
CA LEU A 24 4.06 5.70 16.31
C LEU A 24 3.16 4.60 16.86
N PHE A 25 3.72 3.79 17.74
CA PHE A 25 3.07 2.62 18.35
C PHE A 25 3.17 2.70 19.87
N GLY A 26 2.15 2.16 20.54
CA GLY A 26 2.10 2.04 21.99
C GLY A 26 3.08 1.02 22.55
N PRO A 27 3.14 0.89 23.89
CA PRO A 27 4.01 -0.07 24.56
C PRO A 27 3.67 -1.53 24.20
N ASP A 28 2.44 -1.78 23.74
CA ASP A 28 1.94 -3.07 23.23
C ASP A 28 2.19 -3.26 21.71
N GLY A 29 2.86 -2.31 21.06
CA GLY A 29 3.05 -2.29 19.61
C GLY A 29 1.81 -1.89 18.82
N GLY A 30 0.73 -1.46 19.47
CA GLY A 30 -0.50 -1.05 18.82
C GLY A 30 -0.38 0.28 18.07
N LEU A 31 -0.92 0.38 16.85
CA LEU A 31 -0.82 1.60 16.04
C LEU A 31 -1.57 2.75 16.72
N VAL A 32 -0.89 3.87 16.93
CA VAL A 32 -1.45 5.08 17.57
C VAL A 32 -1.76 6.14 16.53
N SER A 33 -0.74 6.45 15.73
CA SER A 33 -0.77 7.50 14.73
C SER A 33 0.18 7.14 13.61
N ASN A 34 -0.23 7.44 12.38
CA ASN A 34 0.56 7.28 11.18
C ASN A 34 0.56 8.58 10.36
N ALA A 35 1.63 8.81 9.61
CA ALA A 35 1.57 9.79 8.54
C ALA A 35 0.79 9.20 7.34
N PRO A 36 -0.13 9.96 6.72
CA PRO A 36 -1.03 9.46 5.68
C PRO A 36 -0.30 9.34 4.33
N HIS A 37 0.58 8.35 4.20
CA HIS A 37 1.29 8.06 2.97
C HIS A 37 0.63 6.88 2.25
N ILE A 38 1.02 5.63 2.54
CA ILE A 38 0.56 4.44 1.81
C ILE A 38 -0.36 3.57 2.67
N PRO A 39 -1.64 3.38 2.29
CA PRO A 39 -2.61 2.65 3.12
C PRO A 39 -2.27 1.18 3.40
N VAL A 40 -1.53 0.50 2.52
CA VAL A 40 -1.16 -0.90 2.73
C VAL A 40 -0.18 -1.09 3.90
N HIS A 41 0.54 -0.05 4.31
CA HIS A 41 1.48 -0.12 5.43
C HIS A 41 0.79 -0.16 6.81
N LEU A 42 -0.48 0.24 6.89
CA LEU A 42 -1.13 0.60 8.16
C LEU A 42 -1.29 -0.58 9.12
N GLY A 43 -2.03 -1.62 8.72
CA GLY A 43 -2.22 -2.81 9.52
C GLY A 43 -0.95 -3.67 9.57
N ALA A 44 -0.18 -3.65 8.49
CA ALA A 44 1.01 -4.47 8.37
C ALA A 44 2.15 -4.03 9.29
N MET A 45 2.39 -2.72 9.45
CA MET A 45 3.45 -2.25 10.36
C MET A 45 3.14 -2.56 11.83
N GLN A 46 1.86 -2.56 12.24
CA GLN A 46 1.48 -2.96 13.59
C GLN A 46 1.84 -4.41 13.87
N GLU A 47 1.44 -5.33 12.98
CA GLU A 47 1.78 -6.75 13.09
C GLU A 47 3.30 -6.94 13.12
N THR A 48 4.07 -6.17 12.34
CA THR A 48 5.54 -6.22 12.40
C THR A 48 6.08 -5.80 13.76
N VAL A 49 5.62 -4.67 14.31
CA VAL A 49 6.09 -4.20 15.62
C VAL A 49 5.73 -5.21 16.70
N GLN A 50 4.48 -5.70 16.72
CA GLN A 50 4.02 -6.69 17.70
C GLN A 50 4.80 -8.01 17.61
N PHE A 51 5.10 -8.48 16.40
CA PHE A 51 5.96 -9.64 16.20
C PHE A 51 7.34 -9.43 16.82
N GLN A 52 8.00 -8.29 16.56
CA GLN A 52 9.34 -8.04 17.10
C GLN A 52 9.34 -7.95 18.63
N ILE A 53 8.31 -7.35 19.22
CA ILE A 53 8.13 -7.29 20.68
C ILE A 53 8.05 -8.71 21.27
N GLN A 54 7.24 -9.58 20.66
CA GLN A 54 7.07 -10.96 21.12
C GLN A 54 8.33 -11.80 20.89
N HIS A 55 8.99 -11.61 19.74
CA HIS A 55 10.15 -12.39 19.31
C HIS A 55 11.41 -12.08 20.14
N LEU A 56 11.68 -10.80 20.41
CA LEU A 56 12.88 -10.39 21.14
C LEU A 56 12.65 -10.28 22.65
N GLY A 57 11.44 -9.91 23.08
CA GLY A 57 11.08 -9.81 24.49
C GLY A 57 12.05 -8.93 25.29
N ALA A 58 12.78 -9.55 26.21
CA ALA A 58 13.75 -8.88 27.08
C ALA A 58 15.08 -8.51 26.40
N ASP A 59 15.34 -8.99 25.18
CA ASP A 59 16.58 -8.69 24.41
C ASP A 59 16.51 -7.34 23.66
N LEU A 60 15.46 -6.55 23.88
CA LEU A 60 15.35 -5.17 23.41
C LEU A 60 16.10 -4.24 24.34
N HIS A 61 17.12 -3.55 23.83
CA HIS A 61 17.93 -2.61 24.61
C HIS A 61 17.83 -1.17 24.08
N PRO A 62 18.09 -0.16 24.93
CA PRO A 62 18.23 1.22 24.46
C PRO A 62 19.33 1.33 23.40
N GLY A 63 19.03 2.03 22.30
CA GLY A 63 19.96 2.22 21.19
C GLY A 63 19.93 1.11 20.13
N ASP A 64 19.11 0.07 20.31
CA ASP A 64 18.86 -0.92 19.27
C ASP A 64 17.91 -0.37 18.20
N VAL A 65 18.13 -0.77 16.95
CA VAL A 65 17.21 -0.54 15.83
C VAL A 65 17.07 -1.83 15.04
N LEU A 66 15.83 -2.21 14.76
CA LEU A 66 15.48 -3.47 14.11
C LEU A 66 15.12 -3.25 12.65
N LEU A 67 15.33 -4.27 11.83
CA LEU A 67 14.94 -4.35 10.43
C LEU A 67 14.14 -5.64 10.20
N SER A 68 13.00 -5.53 9.51
CA SER A 68 12.17 -6.67 9.12
C SER A 68 11.38 -6.39 7.84
N ASN A 69 11.21 -7.42 7.02
CA ASN A 69 10.33 -7.42 5.82
C ASN A 69 9.64 -8.77 5.58
N HIS A 70 9.91 -9.79 6.41
CA HIS A 70 9.36 -11.12 6.20
C HIS A 70 7.82 -11.11 6.39
N PRO A 71 7.04 -11.74 5.49
CA PRO A 71 5.58 -11.86 5.59
C PRO A 71 5.05 -12.36 6.94
N SER A 72 5.62 -13.46 7.44
CA SER A 72 5.32 -14.02 8.77
C SER A 72 5.60 -13.08 9.95
N ALA A 73 6.38 -12.02 9.74
CA ALA A 73 6.63 -10.95 10.70
C ALA A 73 5.92 -9.64 10.31
N GLY A 74 4.76 -9.71 9.63
CA GLY A 74 3.97 -8.53 9.26
C GLY A 74 4.49 -7.73 8.06
N GLY A 75 5.50 -8.25 7.33
CA GLY A 75 5.93 -7.68 6.06
C GLY A 75 4.81 -7.70 5.01
N SER A 76 4.68 -6.62 4.24
CA SER A 76 3.74 -6.54 3.10
C SER A 76 4.25 -7.34 1.90
N HIS A 77 5.50 -7.07 1.53
CA HIS A 77 6.30 -7.84 0.58
C HIS A 77 7.78 -7.53 0.86
N LEU A 78 8.72 -8.23 0.22
CA LEU A 78 10.13 -8.06 0.55
C LEU A 78 10.71 -6.65 0.30
N PRO A 79 10.37 -5.94 -0.79
CA PRO A 79 10.91 -4.60 -1.03
C PRO A 79 10.57 -3.56 0.05
N ASP A 80 9.52 -3.78 0.84
CA ASP A 80 9.13 -2.88 1.93
C ASP A 80 9.90 -3.20 3.21
N LEU A 81 11.04 -2.54 3.39
CA LEU A 81 11.88 -2.70 4.58
C LEU A 81 11.33 -1.86 5.74
N THR A 82 10.98 -2.52 6.85
CA THR A 82 10.48 -1.87 8.06
C THR A 82 11.59 -1.72 9.09
N VAL A 83 11.95 -0.48 9.39
CA VAL A 83 12.92 -0.12 10.42
C VAL A 83 12.18 0.30 11.68
N ILE A 84 12.42 -0.40 12.79
CA ILE A 84 11.68 -0.24 14.06
C ILE A 84 12.66 0.15 15.16
N THR A 85 12.32 1.16 15.95
CA THR A 85 13.15 1.61 17.06
C THR A 85 12.34 1.67 18.36
N PRO A 86 12.70 0.88 19.40
CA PRO A 86 12.10 0.99 20.71
C PRO A 86 12.44 2.33 21.36
N VAL A 87 11.45 2.96 22.00
CA VAL A 87 11.60 4.22 22.72
C VAL A 87 11.65 3.91 24.22
N PHE A 88 12.78 4.16 24.86
CA PHE A 88 12.93 4.02 26.32
C PHE A 88 12.77 5.38 27.02
N TRP A 89 12.31 5.34 28.27
CA TRP A 89 12.16 6.52 29.13
C TRP A 89 12.86 6.30 30.48
N PRO A 90 13.46 7.32 31.13
CA PRO A 90 14.13 7.16 32.41
C PRO A 90 13.26 6.46 33.46
N GLY A 91 13.84 5.49 34.16
CA GLY A 91 13.16 4.68 35.17
C GLY A 91 12.31 3.53 34.63
N GLN A 92 12.21 3.36 33.30
CA GLN A 92 11.48 2.27 32.66
C GLN A 92 12.44 1.20 32.15
N THR A 93 12.16 -0.07 32.49
CA THR A 93 12.95 -1.23 32.05
C THR A 93 12.49 -1.78 30.70
N ARG A 94 11.36 -1.30 30.19
CA ARG A 94 10.77 -1.71 28.92
C ARG A 94 10.53 -0.47 28.04
N PRO A 95 10.47 -0.65 26.71
CA PRO A 95 10.06 0.43 25.81
C PRO A 95 8.67 0.97 26.19
N VAL A 96 8.53 2.29 26.21
CA VAL A 96 7.26 2.98 26.48
C VAL A 96 6.46 3.27 25.22
N PHE A 97 7.15 3.31 24.08
CA PHE A 97 6.61 3.45 22.72
C PHE A 97 7.54 2.73 21.73
N TYR A 98 7.07 2.58 20.50
CA TYR A 98 7.91 2.23 19.36
C TYR A 98 7.66 3.23 18.24
N VAL A 99 8.72 3.57 17.51
CA VAL A 99 8.61 4.32 16.26
C VAL A 99 9.06 3.42 15.13
N ALA A 100 8.38 3.49 13.99
CA ALA A 100 8.82 2.74 12.82
C ALA A 100 8.67 3.54 11.53
N SER A 101 9.54 3.22 10.59
CA SER A 101 9.45 3.69 9.21
C SER A 101 9.54 2.49 8.27
N ARG A 102 8.64 2.43 7.30
CA ARG A 102 8.66 1.44 6.22
C ARG A 102 8.95 2.17 4.92
N GLY A 103 9.95 1.72 4.16
CA GLY A 103 10.36 2.32 2.90
C GLY A 103 10.44 1.26 1.82
N HIS A 104 9.97 1.60 0.63
CA HIS A 104 10.07 0.71 -0.52
C HIS A 104 11.44 0.87 -1.19
N HIS A 105 12.26 -0.17 -1.12
CA HIS A 105 13.56 -0.20 -1.80
C HIS A 105 13.40 -0.75 -3.22
N ALA A 106 13.86 0.02 -4.20
CA ALA A 106 13.64 -0.29 -5.63
C ALA A 106 14.19 -1.65 -6.06
N ASP A 107 15.32 -2.09 -5.48
CA ASP A 107 15.89 -3.42 -5.71
C ASP A 107 16.58 -3.88 -4.43
N ILE A 108 16.29 -5.11 -4.03
CA ILE A 108 16.89 -5.84 -2.90
C ILE A 108 17.34 -7.24 -3.34
N GLY A 109 17.58 -7.42 -4.64
CA GLY A 109 17.93 -8.69 -5.27
C GLY A 109 16.72 -9.49 -5.75
N GLY A 110 16.97 -10.76 -6.05
CA GLY A 110 15.98 -11.70 -6.61
C GLY A 110 16.20 -12.00 -8.10
N ILE A 111 15.23 -12.69 -8.70
CA ILE A 111 15.33 -13.23 -10.08
C ILE A 111 15.24 -12.15 -11.17
N THR A 112 14.61 -11.02 -10.90
CA THR A 112 14.51 -9.89 -11.86
C THR A 112 14.91 -8.57 -11.20
N PRO A 113 15.48 -7.61 -11.96
CA PRO A 113 15.69 -6.25 -11.47
C PRO A 113 14.39 -5.57 -11.04
N GLY A 114 14.48 -4.70 -10.03
CA GLY A 114 13.34 -3.93 -9.52
C GLY A 114 12.51 -4.65 -8.46
N SER A 115 12.94 -5.84 -8.02
CA SER A 115 12.34 -6.69 -6.96
C SER A 115 10.81 -6.89 -7.03
N MET A 116 10.24 -6.83 -8.24
CA MET A 116 8.85 -7.18 -8.52
C MET A 116 8.75 -8.32 -9.57
N PRO A 117 9.37 -9.49 -9.34
CA PRO A 117 9.38 -10.57 -10.32
C PRO A 117 7.98 -11.11 -10.60
N PRO A 118 7.45 -11.02 -11.84
CA PRO A 118 6.07 -11.41 -12.13
C PRO A 118 5.83 -12.92 -12.13
N HIS A 119 6.90 -13.71 -12.07
CA HIS A 119 6.88 -15.17 -12.13
C HIS A 119 7.52 -15.85 -10.91
N SER A 120 7.75 -15.11 -9.81
CA SER A 120 8.19 -15.73 -8.56
C SER A 120 7.12 -16.70 -8.05
N THR A 121 7.58 -17.84 -7.57
CA THR A 121 6.77 -18.91 -6.96
C THR A 121 7.20 -19.20 -5.53
N ALA A 122 8.39 -18.76 -5.13
CA ALA A 122 8.92 -18.88 -3.77
C ALA A 122 9.44 -17.53 -3.26
N LEU A 123 9.33 -17.28 -1.96
CA LEU A 123 9.70 -16.02 -1.32
C LEU A 123 11.16 -15.62 -1.63
N GLN A 124 12.08 -16.59 -1.61
CA GLN A 124 13.50 -16.31 -1.79
C GLN A 124 13.86 -15.84 -3.21
N GLN A 125 12.96 -16.01 -4.19
CA GLN A 125 13.13 -15.47 -5.54
C GLN A 125 12.87 -13.96 -5.61
N GLU A 126 12.26 -13.37 -4.57
CA GLU A 126 11.80 -11.98 -4.56
C GLU A 126 12.83 -11.00 -4.00
N GLY A 127 13.86 -11.48 -3.30
CA GLY A 127 14.95 -10.64 -2.78
C GLY A 127 15.39 -11.01 -1.36
N ALA A 128 16.09 -10.08 -0.72
CA ALA A 128 16.62 -10.24 0.64
C ALA A 128 15.50 -10.36 1.68
N VAL A 129 15.68 -11.28 2.64
CA VAL A 129 14.68 -11.60 3.67
C VAL A 129 15.22 -11.29 5.05
N PHE A 130 14.46 -10.53 5.83
CA PHE A 130 14.75 -10.13 7.20
C PHE A 130 13.55 -10.49 8.08
N LEU A 131 13.67 -11.57 8.86
CA LEU A 131 12.65 -11.93 9.85
C LEU A 131 12.75 -11.01 11.08
N SER A 132 13.93 -10.96 11.70
CA SER A 132 14.31 -10.05 12.78
C SER A 132 15.82 -9.82 12.66
N PHE A 133 16.24 -8.57 12.47
CA PHE A 133 17.64 -8.20 12.28
C PHE A 133 17.96 -6.94 13.09
N LYS A 134 19.03 -6.95 13.90
CA LYS A 134 19.52 -5.76 14.61
C LYS A 134 20.34 -4.90 13.64
N LEU A 135 19.68 -3.95 12.98
CA LEU A 135 20.31 -2.99 12.07
C LEU A 135 21.26 -2.04 12.78
N VAL A 136 20.90 -1.65 14.01
CA VAL A 136 21.79 -0.93 14.93
C VAL A 136 21.77 -1.71 16.24
N GLN A 137 22.95 -1.96 16.81
CA GLN A 137 23.10 -2.60 18.11
C GLN A 137 23.88 -1.66 19.03
N GLY A 138 23.26 -1.24 20.14
CA GLY A 138 23.89 -0.31 21.08
C GLY A 138 24.39 1.00 20.42
N GLY A 139 23.67 1.52 19.42
CA GLY A 139 24.06 2.72 18.68
C GLY A 139 25.04 2.52 17.52
N VAL A 140 25.53 1.29 17.27
CA VAL A 140 26.45 0.98 16.16
C VAL A 140 25.71 0.34 14.98
N PHE A 141 25.76 0.97 13.82
CA PHE A 141 25.13 0.48 12.58
C PHE A 141 25.87 -0.74 12.01
N GLN A 142 25.17 -1.84 11.77
CA GLN A 142 25.73 -3.13 11.40
C GLN A 142 25.92 -3.27 9.88
N GLU A 143 26.76 -2.41 9.29
CA GLU A 143 26.89 -2.26 7.83
C GLU A 143 27.34 -3.53 7.09
N GLU A 144 28.36 -4.22 7.62
CA GLU A 144 28.88 -5.45 7.01
C GLU A 144 27.81 -6.55 6.99
N ALA A 145 27.14 -6.76 8.14
CA ALA A 145 26.11 -7.78 8.29
C ALA A 145 24.88 -7.52 7.42
N VAL A 146 24.40 -6.26 7.33
CA VAL A 146 23.26 -5.93 6.46
C VAL A 146 23.64 -6.02 4.98
N THR A 147 24.90 -5.70 4.64
CA THR A 147 25.41 -5.88 3.27
C THR A 147 25.42 -7.35 2.88
N GLU A 148 25.92 -8.24 3.75
CA GLU A 148 25.88 -9.68 3.48
C GLU A 148 24.44 -10.16 3.27
N ALA A 149 23.51 -9.74 4.14
CA ALA A 149 22.11 -10.12 4.04
C ALA A 149 21.44 -9.62 2.74
N LEU A 150 21.75 -8.40 2.29
CA LEU A 150 21.27 -7.85 1.02
C LEU A 150 21.89 -8.54 -0.22
N GLN A 151 23.07 -9.14 -0.08
CA GLN A 151 23.75 -9.90 -1.14
C GLN A 151 23.40 -11.39 -1.12
N ALA A 152 22.87 -11.91 0.00
CA ALA A 152 22.53 -13.31 0.19
C ALA A 152 21.61 -13.92 -0.90
N PRO A 153 20.65 -13.20 -1.50
CA PRO A 153 19.85 -13.74 -2.62
C PRO A 153 20.70 -14.22 -3.80
N GLY A 154 21.89 -13.65 -4.01
CA GLY A 154 22.83 -14.09 -5.06
C GLY A 154 23.39 -15.51 -4.86
N LYS A 155 23.20 -16.11 -3.67
CA LYS A 155 23.56 -17.51 -3.38
C LYS A 155 22.52 -18.50 -3.95
N ILE A 156 21.37 -18.01 -4.42
CA ILE A 156 20.27 -18.83 -4.93
C ILE A 156 20.36 -18.91 -6.46
N PRO A 157 20.23 -20.11 -7.07
CA PRO A 157 20.27 -20.25 -8.52
C PRO A 157 19.28 -19.32 -9.25
N GLY A 158 19.80 -18.57 -10.23
CA GLY A 158 19.00 -17.64 -11.04
C GLY A 158 18.66 -16.32 -10.34
N CYS A 159 19.05 -16.13 -9.08
CA CYS A 159 18.88 -14.87 -8.36
C CYS A 159 20.18 -14.04 -8.39
N SER A 160 20.03 -12.75 -8.14
CA SER A 160 21.15 -11.84 -7.85
C SER A 160 20.97 -11.26 -6.46
N GLY A 161 22.07 -10.87 -5.82
CA GLY A 161 22.02 -9.95 -4.69
C GLY A 161 21.47 -8.59 -5.12
N THR A 162 21.33 -7.66 -4.18
CA THR A 162 20.87 -6.31 -4.54
C THR A 162 21.74 -5.66 -5.60
N ARG A 163 21.09 -5.06 -6.60
CA ARG A 163 21.72 -4.27 -7.67
C ARG A 163 21.90 -2.81 -7.27
N ASN A 164 21.27 -2.37 -6.18
CA ASN A 164 21.24 -0.98 -5.72
C ASN A 164 21.81 -0.83 -4.29
N LEU A 165 22.88 -1.57 -3.95
CA LEU A 165 23.41 -1.64 -2.58
C LEU A 165 23.66 -0.25 -1.94
N HIS A 166 24.23 0.68 -2.70
CA HIS A 166 24.50 2.04 -2.22
C HIS A 166 23.22 2.76 -1.79
N ASP A 167 22.15 2.66 -2.59
CA ASP A 167 20.83 3.20 -2.27
C ASP A 167 20.22 2.48 -1.08
N ASN A 168 20.32 1.15 -1.01
CA ASN A 168 19.79 0.39 0.13
C ASN A 168 20.40 0.85 1.45
N LEU A 169 21.74 0.95 1.53
CA LEU A 169 22.43 1.37 2.74
C LEU A 169 22.12 2.82 3.10
N SER A 170 22.04 3.72 2.11
CA SER A 170 21.72 5.13 2.33
C SER A 170 20.29 5.33 2.84
N ASP A 171 19.33 4.63 2.23
CA ASP A 171 17.92 4.71 2.62
C ASP A 171 17.67 4.05 3.99
N LEU A 172 18.35 2.95 4.32
CA LEU A 172 18.28 2.36 5.66
C LEU A 172 18.81 3.33 6.72
N ARG A 173 19.92 4.03 6.46
CA ARG A 173 20.41 5.10 7.35
C ARG A 173 19.41 6.26 7.45
N ALA A 174 18.75 6.63 6.36
CA ALA A 174 17.70 7.65 6.35
C ALA A 174 16.49 7.22 7.22
N GLN A 175 16.09 5.95 7.18
CA GLN A 175 15.04 5.40 8.04
C GLN A 175 15.43 5.43 9.52
N VAL A 176 16.68 5.04 9.85
CA VAL A 176 17.22 5.16 11.21
C VAL A 176 17.18 6.61 11.69
N ALA A 177 17.61 7.56 10.88
CA ALA A 177 17.57 9.00 11.21
C ALA A 177 16.13 9.51 11.40
N ALA A 178 15.19 9.05 10.55
CA ALA A 178 13.78 9.40 10.68
C ALA A 178 13.18 8.89 11.99
N ASN A 179 13.50 7.65 12.39
CA ASN A 179 13.11 7.07 13.67
C ASN A 179 13.74 7.82 14.85
N GLN A 180 15.01 8.20 14.76
CA GLN A 180 15.67 9.00 15.79
C GLN A 180 14.95 10.34 16.02
N LYS A 181 14.48 11.00 14.95
CA LYS A 181 13.64 12.20 15.11
C LYS A 181 12.29 11.88 15.77
N GLY A 182 11.73 10.70 15.51
CA GLY A 182 10.54 10.20 16.21
C GLY A 182 10.75 10.08 17.71
N ILE A 183 11.85 9.45 18.14
CA ILE A 183 12.25 9.32 19.55
C ILE A 183 12.35 10.69 20.22
N GLN A 184 13.04 11.65 19.59
CA GLN A 184 13.19 13.00 20.13
C GLN A 184 11.83 13.68 20.36
N LEU A 185 10.94 13.66 19.36
CA LEU A 185 9.62 14.29 19.45
C LEU A 185 8.73 13.62 20.50
N VAL A 186 8.78 12.30 20.63
CA VAL A 186 8.06 11.57 21.68
C VAL A 186 8.64 11.91 23.05
N GLY A 187 9.96 11.99 23.19
CA GLY A 187 10.62 12.38 24.43
C GLY A 187 10.29 13.81 24.87
N GLU A 188 10.23 14.75 23.92
CA GLU A 188 9.77 16.13 24.16
C GLU A 188 8.31 16.15 24.64
N LEU A 189 7.44 15.36 24.02
CA LEU A 189 6.03 15.25 24.40
C LEU A 189 5.86 14.69 25.81
N ILE A 190 6.58 13.61 26.15
CA ILE A 190 6.58 13.03 27.50
C ILE A 190 7.16 14.03 28.52
N GLY A 191 8.23 14.75 28.17
CA GLY A 191 8.84 15.75 29.05
C GLY A 191 7.90 16.91 29.39
N GLN A 192 7.01 17.29 28.47
CA GLN A 192 6.05 18.37 28.68
C GLN A 192 4.81 17.94 29.47
N TYR A 193 4.26 16.76 29.19
CA TYR A 193 2.94 16.34 29.70
C TYR A 193 2.99 15.18 30.70
N GLY A 194 4.12 14.48 30.82
CA GLY A 194 4.27 13.26 31.62
C GLY A 194 3.84 12.01 30.85
N LEU A 195 4.47 10.88 31.18
CA LEU A 195 4.27 9.61 30.46
C LEU A 195 2.83 9.10 30.57
N ASP A 196 2.26 9.12 31.77
CA ASP A 196 0.91 8.62 32.05
C ASP A 196 -0.15 9.39 31.26
N VAL A 197 0.02 10.71 31.14
CA VAL A 197 -0.90 11.58 30.38
C VAL A 197 -0.82 11.26 28.90
N VAL A 198 0.39 11.16 28.34
CA VAL A 198 0.58 10.85 26.92
C VAL A 198 -0.04 9.49 26.59
N GLN A 199 0.24 8.45 27.38
CA GLN A 199 -0.32 7.12 27.17
C GLN A 199 -1.86 7.09 27.32
N ALA A 200 -2.42 7.85 28.27
CA ALA A 200 -3.87 7.96 28.43
C ALA A 200 -4.54 8.59 27.20
N TYR A 201 -4.01 9.69 26.68
CA TYR A 201 -4.54 10.34 25.46
C TYR A 201 -4.44 9.45 24.23
N MET A 202 -3.39 8.62 24.12
CA MET A 202 -3.34 7.62 23.06
C MET A 202 -4.46 6.58 23.17
N GLY A 203 -4.75 6.11 24.38
CA GLY A 203 -5.88 5.22 24.63
C GLY A 203 -7.21 5.85 24.21
N HIS A 204 -7.42 7.12 24.52
CA HIS A 204 -8.61 7.87 24.08
C HIS A 204 -8.72 8.00 22.56
N ILE A 205 -7.60 8.23 21.86
CA ILE A 205 -7.54 8.29 20.39
C ILE A 205 -7.96 6.95 19.76
N GLN A 206 -7.51 5.83 20.32
CA GLN A 206 -7.89 4.50 19.85
C GLN A 206 -9.35 4.17 20.15
N ALA A 207 -9.82 4.46 21.38
CA ALA A 207 -11.21 4.25 21.76
C ALA A 207 -12.20 5.06 20.89
N ASN A 208 -11.84 6.29 20.50
CA ASN A 208 -12.67 7.09 19.60
C ASN A 208 -12.78 6.46 18.20
N ALA A 209 -11.69 5.88 17.67
CA ALA A 209 -11.72 5.17 16.40
C ALA A 209 -12.61 3.92 16.46
N GLU A 210 -12.54 3.16 17.57
CA GLU A 210 -13.43 2.03 17.83
C GLU A 210 -14.90 2.46 17.82
N LEU A 211 -15.25 3.49 18.59
CA LEU A 211 -16.62 4.01 18.66
C LEU A 211 -17.13 4.44 17.29
N ALA A 212 -16.28 5.07 16.47
CA ALA A 212 -16.63 5.45 15.12
C ALA A 212 -16.96 4.30 14.19
N VAL A 213 -16.20 3.22 14.25
CA VAL A 213 -16.53 2.02 13.47
C VAL A 213 -17.81 1.36 14.00
N ARG A 214 -18.00 1.30 15.33
CA ARG A 214 -19.24 0.76 15.92
C ARG A 214 -20.47 1.53 15.47
N ASP A 215 -20.42 2.86 15.50
CA ASP A 215 -21.52 3.72 15.06
C ASP A 215 -21.82 3.55 13.57
N MET A 216 -20.77 3.48 12.74
CA MET A 216 -20.91 3.24 11.31
C MET A 216 -21.61 1.90 11.02
N LEU A 217 -21.19 0.81 11.69
CA LEU A 217 -21.79 -0.52 11.52
C LEU A 217 -23.26 -0.53 11.96
N ARG A 218 -23.60 0.15 13.06
CA ARG A 218 -24.99 0.30 13.52
C ARG A 218 -25.83 1.08 12.53
N ALA A 219 -25.33 2.21 12.04
CA ALA A 219 -26.04 3.05 11.08
C ALA A 219 -26.31 2.29 9.77
N PHE A 220 -25.29 1.61 9.24
CA PHE A 220 -25.41 0.79 8.04
C PHE A 220 -26.42 -0.36 8.24
N GLY A 221 -26.29 -1.13 9.32
CA GLY A 221 -27.20 -2.24 9.60
C GLY A 221 -28.65 -1.78 9.87
N SER A 222 -28.85 -0.67 10.59
CA SER A 222 -30.18 -0.13 10.89
C SER A 222 -30.88 0.36 9.61
N SER A 223 -30.13 1.02 8.72
CA SER A 223 -30.61 1.42 7.39
C SER A 223 -31.04 0.22 6.54
N ARG A 224 -30.33 -0.91 6.64
CA ARG A 224 -30.70 -2.15 5.94
C ARG A 224 -31.95 -2.79 6.55
N GLN A 225 -32.00 -2.91 7.86
CA GLN A 225 -33.15 -3.46 8.57
C GLN A 225 -34.43 -2.66 8.29
N ALA A 226 -34.34 -1.32 8.26
CA ALA A 226 -35.46 -0.43 7.90
C ALA A 226 -35.98 -0.65 6.47
N ARG A 227 -35.13 -1.16 5.56
CA ARG A 227 -35.49 -1.52 4.18
C ARG A 227 -35.87 -3.00 4.03
N GLY A 228 -35.99 -3.76 5.12
CA GLY A 228 -36.25 -5.20 5.08
C GLY A 228 -35.11 -6.04 4.51
N LEU A 229 -33.88 -5.50 4.46
CA LEU A 229 -32.69 -6.18 3.94
C LEU A 229 -31.96 -6.93 5.06
N PRO A 230 -31.30 -8.07 4.77
CA PRO A 230 -30.54 -8.82 5.75
C PRO A 230 -29.34 -8.02 6.28
N LEU A 231 -28.96 -8.31 7.54
CA LEU A 231 -27.74 -7.79 8.18
C LEU A 231 -26.47 -8.53 7.73
N GLU A 232 -26.62 -9.55 6.89
CA GLU A 232 -25.52 -10.16 6.15
C GLU A 232 -25.39 -9.48 4.77
N VAL A 233 -24.15 -9.17 4.41
CA VAL A 233 -23.78 -8.72 3.05
C VAL A 233 -22.61 -9.55 2.53
N SER A 234 -22.49 -9.65 1.22
CA SER A 234 -21.43 -10.42 0.59
C SER A 234 -20.99 -9.82 -0.73
N ALA A 235 -19.74 -10.05 -1.09
CA ALA A 235 -19.23 -9.76 -2.42
C ALA A 235 -18.15 -10.78 -2.80
N GLU A 236 -17.96 -10.93 -4.10
CA GLU A 236 -16.96 -11.80 -4.71
C GLU A 236 -16.39 -11.10 -5.93
N ASP A 237 -15.08 -11.20 -6.12
CA ASP A 237 -14.40 -10.77 -7.31
C ASP A 237 -13.18 -11.67 -7.56
N HIS A 238 -12.61 -11.64 -8.76
CA HIS A 238 -11.60 -12.60 -9.21
C HIS A 238 -10.31 -11.92 -9.64
N MET A 239 -9.18 -12.55 -9.31
CA MET A 239 -7.90 -12.26 -9.94
C MET A 239 -7.91 -12.69 -11.41
N ASP A 240 -7.02 -12.15 -12.25
CA ASP A 240 -7.00 -12.47 -13.68
C ASP A 240 -6.71 -13.95 -13.99
N ASP A 241 -6.14 -14.71 -13.04
CA ASP A 241 -5.93 -16.16 -13.14
C ASP A 241 -7.18 -16.99 -12.76
N GLY A 242 -8.26 -16.33 -12.32
CA GLY A 242 -9.49 -16.96 -11.88
C GLY A 242 -9.57 -17.26 -10.37
N SER A 243 -8.55 -16.90 -9.59
CA SER A 243 -8.59 -17.07 -8.13
C SER A 243 -9.67 -16.18 -7.50
N PRO A 244 -10.64 -16.73 -6.75
CA PRO A 244 -11.72 -15.95 -6.15
C PRO A 244 -11.29 -15.30 -4.84
N ILE A 245 -11.67 -14.04 -4.64
CA ILE A 245 -11.65 -13.35 -3.34
C ILE A 245 -13.10 -13.18 -2.89
N ARG A 246 -13.47 -13.81 -1.77
CA ARG A 246 -14.84 -13.82 -1.26
C ARG A 246 -14.91 -13.21 0.11
N LEU A 247 -15.96 -12.43 0.35
CA LEU A 247 -16.26 -11.89 1.67
C LEU A 247 -17.74 -12.04 1.99
N ARG A 248 -18.01 -12.49 3.21
CA ARG A 248 -19.30 -12.34 3.88
C ARG A 248 -19.12 -11.51 5.13
N VAL A 249 -19.99 -10.55 5.35
CA VAL A 249 -19.99 -9.70 6.54
C VAL A 249 -21.31 -9.87 7.27
N HIS A 250 -21.25 -10.34 8.52
CA HIS A 250 -22.41 -10.42 9.40
C HIS A 250 -22.34 -9.33 10.46
N ILE A 251 -23.33 -8.44 10.50
CA ILE A 251 -23.37 -7.29 11.40
C ILE A 251 -24.22 -7.60 12.64
N ASN A 252 -23.69 -7.27 13.82
CA ASN A 252 -24.40 -7.30 15.08
C ASN A 252 -24.73 -5.87 15.53
N LEU A 253 -26.01 -5.50 15.47
CA LEU A 253 -26.48 -4.17 15.82
C LEU A 253 -26.33 -3.82 17.31
N SER A 254 -26.61 -4.77 18.22
CA SER A 254 -26.57 -4.48 19.66
C SER A 254 -25.15 -4.15 20.12
N GLN A 255 -24.17 -4.88 19.60
CA GLN A 255 -22.76 -4.66 19.91
C GLN A 255 -22.11 -3.59 19.02
N GLY A 256 -22.69 -3.27 17.85
CA GLY A 256 -22.02 -2.48 16.83
C GLY A 256 -20.76 -3.18 16.33
N SER A 257 -20.79 -4.51 16.22
CA SER A 257 -19.66 -5.33 15.80
C SER A 257 -19.99 -6.05 14.50
N ALA A 258 -18.96 -6.57 13.82
CA ALA A 258 -19.16 -7.36 12.60
C ALA A 258 -18.13 -8.49 12.49
N VAL A 259 -18.56 -9.59 11.86
CA VAL A 259 -17.67 -10.68 11.45
C VAL A 259 -17.41 -10.55 9.96
N PHE A 260 -16.15 -10.34 9.57
CA PHE A 260 -15.69 -10.35 8.20
C PHE A 260 -15.09 -11.72 7.91
N ASP A 261 -15.85 -12.55 7.19
CA ASP A 261 -15.51 -13.94 6.89
C ASP A 261 -15.07 -14.08 5.43
N PHE A 262 -13.77 -14.33 5.24
CA PHE A 262 -13.16 -14.60 3.93
C PHE A 262 -13.20 -16.08 3.53
N SER A 263 -13.94 -16.93 4.26
CA SER A 263 -14.13 -18.33 3.87
C SER A 263 -14.69 -18.45 2.45
N GLY A 264 -14.11 -19.38 1.67
CA GLY A 264 -14.43 -19.59 0.26
C GLY A 264 -13.52 -18.81 -0.70
N THR A 265 -12.64 -17.95 -0.19
CA THR A 265 -11.49 -17.39 -0.94
C THR A 265 -10.55 -18.52 -1.39
N GLY A 266 -9.94 -18.36 -2.57
CA GLY A 266 -9.10 -19.38 -3.20
C GLY A 266 -7.88 -19.81 -2.38
N PRO A 267 -7.33 -21.01 -2.65
CA PRO A 267 -6.10 -21.49 -2.01
C PRO A 267 -4.91 -20.59 -2.35
N GLU A 268 -3.82 -20.75 -1.60
CA GLU A 268 -2.50 -20.26 -2.00
C GLU A 268 -2.23 -20.61 -3.48
N VAL A 269 -1.74 -19.64 -4.23
CA VAL A 269 -1.41 -19.82 -5.65
C VAL A 269 0.08 -20.14 -5.81
N PHE A 270 0.39 -20.98 -6.79
CA PHE A 270 1.76 -21.22 -7.24
C PHE A 270 2.25 -20.02 -8.08
N GLY A 271 2.54 -18.93 -7.38
CA GLY A 271 2.85 -17.63 -7.96
C GLY A 271 2.96 -16.59 -6.85
N ASN A 272 2.93 -15.31 -7.22
CA ASN A 272 3.24 -14.23 -6.30
C ASN A 272 2.03 -13.38 -5.86
N LEU A 273 0.82 -13.76 -6.26
CA LEU A 273 -0.41 -13.05 -5.89
C LEU A 273 -0.85 -13.34 -4.45
N ASN A 274 -0.11 -14.16 -3.70
CA ASN A 274 -0.41 -14.45 -2.32
C ASN A 274 -0.23 -13.19 -1.46
N ALA A 275 -1.28 -12.76 -0.79
CA ALA A 275 -1.27 -11.62 0.13
C ALA A 275 -1.13 -12.12 1.58
N PRO A 276 -0.03 -11.77 2.27
CA PRO A 276 0.09 -11.97 3.71
C PRO A 276 -1.13 -11.46 4.48
N ARG A 277 -1.49 -12.13 5.58
CA ARG A 277 -2.60 -11.74 6.48
C ARG A 277 -2.60 -10.24 6.82
N ALA A 278 -1.42 -9.68 7.07
CA ALA A 278 -1.17 -8.28 7.36
C ALA A 278 -1.75 -7.31 6.30
N ILE A 279 -1.73 -7.69 5.02
CA ILE A 279 -2.28 -6.90 3.92
C ILE A 279 -3.80 -6.89 3.96
N THR A 280 -4.43 -8.04 4.23
CA THR A 280 -5.89 -8.14 4.37
C THR A 280 -6.39 -7.25 5.50
N LEU A 281 -5.69 -7.24 6.64
CA LEU A 281 -6.01 -6.35 7.76
C LEU A 281 -5.83 -4.87 7.40
N SER A 282 -4.79 -4.53 6.64
CA SER A 282 -4.55 -3.15 6.18
C SER A 282 -5.66 -2.66 5.24
N ALA A 283 -6.06 -3.50 4.27
CA ALA A 283 -7.19 -3.22 3.38
C ALA A 283 -8.49 -3.01 4.17
N LEU A 284 -8.72 -3.80 5.21
CA LEU A 284 -9.90 -3.70 6.07
C LEU A 284 -9.91 -2.42 6.90
N ILE A 285 -8.79 -2.04 7.54
CA ILE A 285 -8.67 -0.76 8.25
C ILE A 285 -8.96 0.42 7.31
N TYR A 286 -8.37 0.40 6.11
CA TYR A 286 -8.60 1.43 5.09
C TYR A 286 -10.08 1.53 4.71
N CYS A 287 -10.73 0.40 4.40
CA CYS A 287 -12.13 0.40 3.99
C CYS A 287 -13.04 0.91 5.12
N LEU A 288 -12.83 0.46 6.36
CA LEU A 288 -13.59 0.94 7.51
C LEU A 288 -13.42 2.46 7.67
N ARG A 289 -12.21 2.98 7.51
CA ARG A 289 -11.95 4.42 7.57
C ARG A 289 -12.71 5.20 6.50
N CYS A 290 -12.77 4.68 5.27
CA CYS A 290 -13.55 5.26 4.18
C CYS A 290 -15.05 5.23 4.47
N LEU A 291 -15.56 4.14 5.06
CA LEU A 291 -16.99 3.94 5.35
C LEU A 291 -17.49 4.79 6.53
N VAL A 292 -16.62 5.13 7.48
CA VAL A 292 -16.97 5.91 8.67
C VAL A 292 -17.47 7.33 8.35
N GLY A 293 -17.06 7.92 7.22
CA GLY A 293 -17.63 9.19 6.72
C GLY A 293 -17.38 10.43 7.59
N ARG A 294 -16.51 10.36 8.61
CA ARG A 294 -16.08 11.48 9.46
C ARG A 294 -14.57 11.46 9.66
N ASP A 295 -13.98 12.59 10.05
CA ASP A 295 -12.55 12.67 10.31
C ASP A 295 -12.17 11.96 11.61
N ILE A 296 -11.62 10.75 11.46
CA ILE A 296 -11.01 9.99 12.56
C ILE A 296 -9.53 9.71 12.27
N PRO A 297 -8.67 9.67 13.29
CA PRO A 297 -7.32 9.17 13.14
C PRO A 297 -7.33 7.69 12.74
N LEU A 298 -6.34 7.29 11.96
CA LEU A 298 -6.22 5.93 11.44
C LEU A 298 -5.34 5.12 12.38
N ASN A 299 -5.95 4.26 13.18
CA ASN A 299 -5.28 3.51 14.22
C ASN A 299 -5.95 2.16 14.47
N GLN A 300 -5.39 1.37 15.37
CA GLN A 300 -5.85 0.00 15.64
C GLN A 300 -7.28 -0.10 16.19
N GLY A 301 -7.80 0.98 16.79
CA GLY A 301 -9.17 1.05 17.30
C GLY A 301 -10.22 0.69 16.26
N CYS A 302 -9.95 0.96 14.97
CA CYS A 302 -10.84 0.59 13.87
C CYS A 302 -11.11 -0.93 13.78
N LEU A 303 -10.19 -1.77 14.24
CA LEU A 303 -10.31 -3.23 14.17
C LEU A 303 -10.97 -3.86 15.40
N VAL A 304 -10.98 -3.16 16.54
CA VAL A 304 -11.53 -3.69 17.79
C VAL A 304 -12.98 -4.22 17.67
N PRO A 305 -13.91 -3.57 16.94
CA PRO A 305 -15.28 -4.09 16.80
C PRO A 305 -15.42 -5.15 15.69
N VAL A 306 -14.32 -5.56 15.05
CA VAL A 306 -14.34 -6.44 13.88
C VAL A 306 -13.61 -7.74 14.15
N ARG A 307 -14.31 -8.87 13.97
CA ARG A 307 -13.70 -10.19 13.95
C ARG A 307 -13.40 -10.59 12.50
N VAL A 308 -12.13 -10.84 12.18
CA VAL A 308 -11.71 -11.24 10.83
C VAL A 308 -11.39 -12.73 10.78
N VAL A 309 -12.05 -13.47 9.90
CA VAL A 309 -11.80 -14.88 9.62
C VAL A 309 -11.14 -14.99 8.25
N ILE A 310 -9.89 -15.47 8.21
CA ILE A 310 -9.14 -15.71 6.97
C ILE A 310 -8.72 -17.19 7.00
N PRO A 311 -9.07 -17.99 6.00
CA PRO A 311 -8.67 -19.40 5.95
C PRO A 311 -7.15 -19.53 5.80
N LYS A 312 -6.50 -20.32 6.67
CA LYS A 312 -5.07 -20.66 6.52
C LYS A 312 -4.81 -21.39 5.20
N GLY A 313 -3.70 -21.09 4.54
CA GLY A 313 -3.36 -21.67 3.25
C GLY A 313 -4.20 -21.15 2.09
N SER A 314 -4.93 -20.04 2.30
CA SER A 314 -5.59 -19.30 1.22
C SER A 314 -4.64 -18.27 0.61
N ILE A 315 -5.01 -17.72 -0.54
CA ILE A 315 -4.29 -16.59 -1.15
C ILE A 315 -4.20 -15.36 -0.22
N LEU A 316 -4.98 -15.28 0.87
CA LEU A 316 -4.97 -14.18 1.85
C LEU A 316 -4.29 -14.52 3.19
N ASP A 317 -3.83 -15.77 3.36
CA ASP A 317 -3.04 -16.24 4.50
C ASP A 317 -2.15 -17.41 4.03
N PRO A 318 -1.17 -17.13 3.15
CA PRO A 318 -0.33 -18.15 2.54
C PRO A 318 0.70 -18.70 3.53
N SER A 319 1.37 -19.77 3.12
CA SER A 319 2.52 -20.35 3.78
C SER A 319 3.72 -19.38 3.80
N PRO A 320 4.63 -19.50 4.79
CA PRO A 320 5.79 -18.61 4.93
C PRO A 320 6.74 -18.57 3.73
N GLU A 321 6.76 -19.63 2.91
CA GLU A 321 7.69 -19.79 1.79
C GLU A 321 7.10 -19.32 0.45
N ALA A 322 5.82 -18.98 0.42
CA ALA A 322 5.14 -18.53 -0.79
C ALA A 322 5.71 -17.20 -1.28
N ALA A 323 5.78 -17.03 -2.60
CA ALA A 323 5.99 -15.72 -3.20
C ALA A 323 4.80 -14.80 -2.92
N VAL A 324 5.06 -13.52 -2.57
CA VAL A 324 4.03 -12.60 -2.07
C VAL A 324 4.04 -11.22 -2.74
N VAL A 325 5.02 -10.92 -3.60
CA VAL A 325 5.21 -9.56 -4.09
C VAL A 325 3.98 -8.99 -4.78
N GLY A 326 3.29 -9.80 -5.58
CA GLY A 326 2.03 -9.44 -6.24
C GLY A 326 0.85 -9.30 -5.29
N GLY A 327 0.85 -10.00 -4.14
CA GLY A 327 -0.20 -9.91 -3.13
C GLY A 327 -0.37 -8.49 -2.57
N ASN A 328 0.75 -7.82 -2.31
CA ASN A 328 0.78 -6.44 -1.82
C ASN A 328 0.19 -5.44 -2.82
N VAL A 329 0.48 -5.60 -4.10
CA VAL A 329 0.19 -4.58 -5.12
C VAL A 329 -1.00 -4.87 -6.02
N LEU A 330 -1.49 -6.12 -6.03
CA LEU A 330 -2.58 -6.58 -6.88
C LEU A 330 -3.74 -7.17 -6.06
N THR A 331 -3.47 -8.20 -5.25
CA THR A 331 -4.52 -8.88 -4.47
C THR A 331 -5.11 -7.95 -3.41
N SER A 332 -4.28 -7.09 -2.79
CA SER A 332 -4.75 -6.05 -1.86
C SER A 332 -5.82 -5.12 -2.45
N GLN A 333 -5.69 -4.75 -3.73
CA GLN A 333 -6.68 -3.94 -4.46
C GLN A 333 -7.99 -4.71 -4.59
N ARG A 334 -7.90 -6.02 -4.88
CA ARG A 334 -9.08 -6.88 -5.00
C ARG A 334 -9.80 -7.06 -3.66
N VAL A 335 -9.06 -7.19 -2.56
CA VAL A 335 -9.65 -7.23 -1.21
C VAL A 335 -10.43 -5.96 -0.92
N VAL A 336 -9.90 -4.79 -1.28
CA VAL A 336 -10.62 -3.51 -1.14
C VAL A 336 -11.89 -3.48 -1.99
N ASP A 337 -11.79 -3.86 -3.26
CA ASP A 337 -12.94 -3.92 -4.17
C ASP A 337 -14.05 -4.83 -3.61
N VAL A 338 -13.71 -5.97 -3.02
CA VAL A 338 -14.68 -6.90 -2.41
C VAL A 338 -15.28 -6.32 -1.13
N ILE A 339 -14.47 -5.70 -0.25
CA ILE A 339 -14.99 -5.07 0.97
C ILE A 339 -15.96 -3.94 0.62
N LEU A 340 -15.54 -2.97 -0.21
CA LEU A 340 -16.38 -1.84 -0.57
C LEU A 340 -17.62 -2.27 -1.38
N GLY A 341 -17.48 -3.29 -2.22
CA GLY A 341 -18.57 -3.91 -2.97
C GLY A 341 -19.63 -4.54 -2.05
N ALA A 342 -19.22 -5.25 -0.99
CA ALA A 342 -20.15 -5.85 -0.03
C ALA A 342 -20.99 -4.79 0.69
N PHE A 343 -20.41 -3.62 0.99
CA PHE A 343 -21.14 -2.50 1.57
C PHE A 343 -21.91 -1.65 0.53
N GLY A 344 -21.75 -1.92 -0.77
CA GLY A 344 -22.34 -1.12 -1.85
C GLY A 344 -21.86 0.33 -1.83
N ALA A 345 -20.61 0.57 -1.41
CA ALA A 345 -20.10 1.90 -1.13
C ALA A 345 -19.73 2.69 -2.39
N CYS A 346 -19.06 2.04 -3.34
CA CYS A 346 -18.68 2.61 -4.63
C CYS A 346 -18.45 1.51 -5.67
N ALA A 347 -18.41 1.89 -6.95
CA ALA A 347 -17.93 1.02 -8.02
C ALA A 347 -16.43 0.73 -7.87
N ALA A 348 -15.94 -0.31 -8.55
CA ALA A 348 -14.52 -0.66 -8.50
C ALA A 348 -13.65 0.43 -9.14
N SER A 349 -12.52 0.72 -8.52
CA SER A 349 -11.44 1.47 -9.19
C SER A 349 -10.67 0.56 -10.14
N GLN A 350 -9.55 1.03 -10.68
CA GLN A 350 -8.69 0.26 -11.58
C GLN A 350 -8.22 -1.11 -11.06
N GLY A 351 -8.39 -1.42 -9.77
CA GLY A 351 -8.13 -2.74 -9.18
C GLY A 351 -6.70 -3.26 -9.35
N CYS A 352 -5.74 -2.36 -9.57
CA CYS A 352 -4.35 -2.67 -9.92
C CYS A 352 -3.46 -1.46 -9.64
N MET A 353 -2.23 -1.68 -9.16
CA MET A 353 -1.20 -0.61 -9.06
C MET A 353 -0.39 -0.42 -10.36
N ASN A 354 -0.62 -1.23 -11.39
CA ASN A 354 0.07 -1.25 -12.68
C ASN A 354 1.60 -1.18 -12.53
N ASN A 355 2.17 -2.19 -11.88
CA ASN A 355 3.60 -2.23 -11.61
C ASN A 355 4.39 -2.43 -12.89
N VAL A 356 5.36 -1.55 -13.13
CA VAL A 356 6.33 -1.62 -14.21
C VAL A 356 7.71 -1.59 -13.58
N THR A 357 8.52 -2.61 -13.87
CA THR A 357 9.95 -2.60 -13.54
C THR A 357 10.79 -2.73 -14.78
N LEU A 358 11.94 -2.08 -14.76
CA LEU A 358 12.96 -2.25 -15.78
C LEU A 358 14.33 -2.24 -15.12
N GLY A 359 15.28 -2.94 -15.72
CA GLY A 359 16.64 -2.94 -15.22
C GLY A 359 17.54 -3.90 -15.96
N ASN A 360 18.79 -3.95 -15.52
CA ASN A 360 19.84 -4.83 -16.04
C ASN A 360 20.74 -5.28 -14.88
N ALA A 361 21.97 -5.71 -15.15
CA ALA A 361 22.90 -6.18 -14.11
C ALA A 361 23.30 -5.09 -13.09
N HIS A 362 23.15 -3.81 -13.43
CA HIS A 362 23.68 -2.69 -12.65
C HIS A 362 22.61 -1.69 -12.18
N MET A 363 21.36 -1.87 -12.61
CA MET A 363 20.25 -0.99 -12.21
C MET A 363 18.94 -1.75 -12.07
N GLY A 364 18.12 -1.31 -11.14
CA GLY A 364 16.70 -1.65 -11.04
C GLY A 364 15.86 -0.39 -10.84
N TYR A 365 14.77 -0.29 -11.61
CA TYR A 365 13.73 0.74 -11.49
C TYR A 365 12.38 0.08 -11.25
N TYR A 366 11.57 0.72 -10.41
CA TYR A 366 10.20 0.31 -10.12
C TYR A 366 9.26 1.51 -10.08
N GLU A 367 8.12 1.38 -10.76
CA GLU A 367 7.03 2.33 -10.78
C GLU A 367 5.65 1.66 -10.61
N THR A 368 4.75 2.30 -9.86
CA THR A 368 3.31 2.07 -9.94
C THR A 368 2.67 3.16 -10.79
N VAL A 369 1.79 2.78 -11.71
CA VAL A 369 1.16 3.72 -12.65
C VAL A 369 -0.32 3.89 -12.31
N ALA A 370 -0.76 5.15 -12.27
CA ALA A 370 -2.13 5.55 -11.94
C ALA A 370 -3.18 5.06 -12.95
N GLY A 371 -4.46 5.12 -12.57
CA GLY A 371 -5.57 4.79 -13.47
C GLY A 371 -6.89 5.40 -13.02
N GLY A 372 -8.00 4.78 -13.41
CA GLY A 372 -9.33 5.30 -13.11
C GLY A 372 -9.82 4.91 -11.70
N ALA A 373 -10.32 5.87 -10.93
CA ALA A 373 -11.04 5.60 -9.69
C ALA A 373 -12.53 5.28 -9.97
N GLY A 374 -13.13 4.45 -9.12
CA GLY A 374 -14.56 4.11 -9.22
C GLY A 374 -15.48 5.28 -8.84
N ALA A 375 -16.65 5.34 -9.47
CA ALA A 375 -17.69 6.30 -9.11
C ALA A 375 -18.50 5.85 -7.88
N GLY A 376 -19.21 6.77 -7.23
CA GLY A 376 -20.04 6.46 -6.06
C GLY A 376 -21.30 7.32 -5.95
N PRO A 377 -22.06 7.18 -4.85
CA PRO A 377 -23.34 7.88 -4.66
C PRO A 377 -23.17 9.39 -4.53
N GLY A 378 -23.19 10.10 -5.65
CA GLY A 378 -23.09 11.55 -5.70
C GLY A 378 -21.79 12.09 -6.32
N TRP A 379 -20.89 11.23 -6.81
CA TRP A 379 -19.61 11.68 -7.36
C TRP A 379 -19.09 10.82 -8.52
N HIS A 380 -18.47 11.48 -9.49
CA HIS A 380 -17.68 10.85 -10.53
C HIS A 380 -16.38 10.26 -9.98
N GLY A 381 -15.91 9.19 -10.61
CA GLY A 381 -14.56 8.68 -10.38
C GLY A 381 -13.52 9.66 -10.92
N ARG A 382 -12.41 9.81 -10.19
CA ARG A 382 -11.28 10.64 -10.63
C ARG A 382 -10.41 9.90 -11.63
N SER A 383 -10.06 10.55 -12.74
CA SER A 383 -9.17 10.00 -13.77
C SER A 383 -7.70 10.13 -13.40
N GLY A 384 -6.88 9.14 -13.79
CA GLY A 384 -5.42 9.19 -13.70
C GLY A 384 -4.86 9.35 -12.29
N VAL A 385 -5.45 8.69 -11.29
CA VAL A 385 -4.98 8.74 -9.90
C VAL A 385 -4.65 7.35 -9.34
N HIS A 386 -3.70 7.32 -8.41
CA HIS A 386 -3.51 6.17 -7.52
C HIS A 386 -4.73 6.04 -6.62
N SER A 387 -5.19 4.80 -6.42
CA SER A 387 -6.42 4.50 -5.68
C SER A 387 -6.15 3.40 -4.65
N HIS A 388 -6.90 3.46 -3.55
CA HIS A 388 -6.92 2.46 -2.49
C HIS A 388 -5.55 2.19 -1.87
N MET A 389 -4.98 1.00 -2.12
CA MET A 389 -3.78 0.51 -1.44
C MET A 389 -2.48 1.20 -1.88
N THR A 390 -2.56 2.24 -2.71
CA THR A 390 -1.42 3.01 -3.20
C THR A 390 -1.73 4.51 -3.20
N ASN A 391 -0.71 5.32 -2.95
CA ASN A 391 -0.77 6.78 -2.93
C ASN A 391 0.62 7.39 -3.18
N THR A 392 1.38 6.77 -4.09
CA THR A 392 2.69 7.26 -4.51
C THR A 392 2.56 8.37 -5.53
N ARG A 393 3.57 9.23 -5.66
CA ARG A 393 3.71 10.09 -6.84
C ARG A 393 4.22 9.29 -8.03
N ILE A 394 3.93 9.80 -9.23
CA ILE A 394 4.62 9.38 -10.45
C ILE A 394 6.11 9.69 -10.33
N THR A 395 6.97 8.96 -11.03
CA THR A 395 8.34 9.46 -11.23
C THR A 395 8.28 10.68 -12.14
N ASP A 396 8.92 11.77 -11.70
CA ASP A 396 9.07 12.96 -12.54
C ASP A 396 9.74 12.58 -13.88
N PRO A 397 9.18 12.99 -15.03
CA PRO A 397 9.73 12.63 -16.34
C PRO A 397 11.21 12.98 -16.52
N GLU A 398 11.67 14.13 -16.04
CA GLU A 398 13.07 14.55 -16.19
C GLU A 398 13.99 13.69 -15.31
N ILE A 399 13.52 13.33 -14.10
CA ILE A 399 14.24 12.40 -13.23
C ILE A 399 14.28 10.99 -13.82
N LEU A 400 13.20 10.53 -14.44
CA LEU A 400 13.15 9.24 -15.12
C LEU A 400 14.16 9.18 -16.27
N GLU A 401 14.13 10.16 -17.18
CA GLU A 401 14.97 10.18 -18.37
C GLU A 401 16.44 10.48 -18.09
N SER A 402 16.75 11.21 -17.01
CA SER A 402 18.12 11.50 -16.60
C SER A 402 18.80 10.32 -15.90
N ARG A 403 18.04 9.49 -15.17
CA ARG A 403 18.59 8.39 -14.37
C ARG A 403 18.54 7.03 -15.05
N TYR A 404 17.63 6.84 -16.01
CA TYR A 404 17.39 5.53 -16.64
C TYR A 404 17.43 5.64 -18.16
N PRO A 405 17.84 4.58 -18.88
CA PRO A 405 18.00 4.60 -20.33
C PRO A 405 16.65 4.46 -21.07
N VAL A 406 15.69 5.32 -20.73
CA VAL A 406 14.36 5.39 -21.35
C VAL A 406 13.97 6.83 -21.66
N ILE A 407 13.07 7.01 -22.61
CA ILE A 407 12.40 8.29 -22.90
C ILE A 407 10.90 8.10 -22.74
N LEU A 408 10.26 8.98 -21.96
CA LEU A 408 8.81 9.01 -21.81
C LEU A 408 8.18 9.73 -23.01
N ARG A 409 7.77 8.95 -24.02
CA ARG A 409 7.18 9.52 -25.25
C ARG A 409 5.78 10.07 -25.05
N ARG A 410 5.01 9.47 -24.14
CA ARG A 410 3.61 9.80 -23.93
C ARG A 410 3.19 9.53 -22.49
N PHE A 411 2.45 10.46 -21.91
CA PHE A 411 1.74 10.25 -20.66
C PHE A 411 0.47 11.09 -20.61
N GLU A 412 -0.70 10.48 -20.79
CA GLU A 412 -1.98 11.17 -20.87
C GLU A 412 -3.13 10.35 -20.30
N LEU A 413 -4.30 10.98 -20.11
CA LEU A 413 -5.52 10.26 -19.76
C LEU A 413 -5.99 9.39 -20.93
N ARG A 414 -6.40 8.16 -20.63
CA ARG A 414 -7.01 7.24 -21.58
C ARG A 414 -8.50 7.54 -21.70
N LEU A 415 -8.84 8.59 -22.44
CA LEU A 415 -10.21 9.08 -22.57
C LEU A 415 -11.21 7.97 -22.96
N GLY A 416 -12.35 7.92 -22.26
CA GLY A 416 -13.42 6.96 -22.54
C GLY A 416 -13.16 5.54 -22.01
N SER A 417 -12.18 5.37 -21.13
CA SER A 417 -11.93 4.09 -20.45
C SER A 417 -12.73 3.92 -19.16
N GLY A 418 -13.23 5.01 -18.56
CA GLY A 418 -14.13 4.97 -17.41
C GLY A 418 -15.52 4.45 -17.78
N GLY A 419 -16.10 3.63 -16.91
CA GLY A 419 -17.44 3.07 -17.07
C GLY A 419 -18.52 4.16 -17.04
N ARG A 420 -19.55 4.00 -17.88
CA ARG A 420 -20.71 4.90 -17.92
C ARG A 420 -21.61 4.65 -16.70
N GLY A 421 -22.38 5.67 -16.36
CA GLY A 421 -23.36 5.64 -15.27
C GLY A 421 -23.81 7.07 -15.00
N ARG A 422 -24.84 7.24 -14.19
CA ARG A 422 -25.24 8.56 -13.68
C ARG A 422 -24.03 9.33 -13.16
N PHE A 423 -23.15 8.63 -12.46
CA PHE A 423 -21.80 9.08 -12.20
C PHE A 423 -20.80 8.18 -12.93
N ARG A 424 -20.09 8.77 -13.89
CA ARG A 424 -19.03 8.13 -14.67
C ARG A 424 -17.83 7.73 -13.80
N GLY A 425 -17.26 6.56 -14.06
CA GLY A 425 -15.96 6.16 -13.53
C GLY A 425 -14.81 6.99 -14.13
N GLY A 426 -13.69 7.06 -13.43
CA GLY A 426 -12.51 7.78 -13.91
C GLY A 426 -11.83 7.07 -15.07
N ASP A 427 -11.22 7.85 -15.96
CA ASP A 427 -10.38 7.30 -17.04
C ASP A 427 -9.02 6.84 -16.51
N GLY A 428 -8.50 5.76 -17.09
CA GLY A 428 -7.12 5.32 -16.92
C GLY A 428 -6.11 6.27 -17.58
N VAL A 429 -4.90 5.78 -17.80
CA VAL A 429 -3.82 6.52 -18.48
C VAL A 429 -3.18 5.69 -19.59
N VAL A 430 -2.55 6.39 -20.54
CA VAL A 430 -1.64 5.81 -21.53
C VAL A 430 -0.23 6.29 -21.19
N ARG A 431 0.74 5.36 -21.08
CA ARG A 431 2.15 5.65 -20.79
C ARG A 431 3.04 4.90 -21.79
N GLU A 432 3.90 5.62 -22.51
CA GLU A 432 4.80 5.04 -23.52
C GLU A 432 6.28 5.30 -23.18
N LEU A 433 7.06 4.23 -23.02
CA LEU A 433 8.49 4.28 -22.73
C LEU A 433 9.29 3.74 -23.91
N LEU A 434 10.12 4.59 -24.51
CA LEU A 434 11.12 4.19 -25.51
C LEU A 434 12.40 3.73 -24.80
N PHE A 435 12.87 2.52 -25.08
CA PHE A 435 14.12 2.01 -24.53
C PHE A 435 15.32 2.47 -25.36
N ARG A 436 16.40 2.89 -24.67
CA ARG A 436 17.66 3.34 -25.28
C ARG A 436 18.80 2.34 -25.12
N GLU A 437 18.64 1.36 -24.23
CA GLU A 437 19.60 0.29 -23.96
C GLU A 437 18.88 -1.05 -23.84
N GLU A 438 19.63 -2.14 -23.87
CA GLU A 438 19.09 -3.46 -23.54
C GLU A 438 18.76 -3.52 -22.05
N ALA A 439 17.55 -3.99 -21.74
CA ALA A 439 17.07 -4.17 -20.38
C ALA A 439 16.07 -5.33 -20.30
N LEU A 440 15.81 -5.79 -19.08
CA LEU A 440 14.67 -6.63 -18.78
C LEU A 440 13.50 -5.74 -18.36
N LEU A 441 12.41 -5.76 -19.11
CA LEU A 441 11.13 -5.15 -18.72
C LEU A 441 10.27 -6.22 -18.04
N SER A 442 9.77 -5.93 -16.84
CA SER A 442 8.74 -6.75 -16.21
C SER A 442 7.47 -5.94 -15.94
N VAL A 443 6.34 -6.56 -16.20
CA VAL A 443 5.01 -6.02 -15.90
C VAL A 443 4.32 -6.95 -14.92
N LEU A 444 3.80 -6.39 -13.83
CA LEU A 444 3.03 -7.13 -12.83
C LEU A 444 1.70 -6.40 -12.61
N THR A 445 0.69 -6.81 -13.38
CA THR A 445 -0.56 -6.06 -13.54
C THR A 445 -1.81 -6.97 -13.54
N GLU A 446 -2.98 -6.38 -13.30
CA GLU A 446 -4.31 -7.03 -13.13
C GLU A 446 -5.41 -6.29 -13.91
N ARG A 447 -6.63 -6.83 -13.97
CA ARG A 447 -7.75 -6.28 -14.76
C ARG A 447 -7.47 -6.27 -16.27
N ARG A 448 -6.74 -7.28 -16.74
CA ARG A 448 -6.53 -7.60 -18.16
C ARG A 448 -7.46 -8.71 -18.63
N ALA A 449 -7.91 -9.58 -17.72
CA ALA A 449 -8.93 -10.60 -17.96
C ALA A 449 -10.31 -10.18 -17.43
N PHE A 450 -10.39 -9.56 -16.24
CA PHE A 450 -11.65 -9.07 -15.68
C PHE A 450 -11.74 -7.54 -15.70
N ARG A 451 -12.94 -6.98 -15.93
CA ARG A 451 -13.17 -5.53 -15.94
C ARG A 451 -13.42 -5.01 -14.52
N PRO A 452 -13.02 -3.78 -14.17
CA PRO A 452 -13.53 -3.07 -12.99
C PRO A 452 -15.05 -2.95 -13.06
N TYR A 453 -15.76 -3.50 -12.07
CA TYR A 453 -17.21 -3.53 -12.08
C TYR A 453 -17.83 -2.14 -11.81
N GLY A 454 -18.98 -1.86 -12.42
CA GLY A 454 -19.85 -0.74 -12.04
C GLY A 454 -20.81 -1.13 -10.92
N LEU A 455 -21.51 -0.16 -10.33
CA LEU A 455 -22.41 -0.39 -9.20
C LEU A 455 -23.78 0.27 -9.44
N HIS A 456 -24.85 -0.36 -8.93
CA HIS A 456 -26.24 0.15 -9.02
C HIS A 456 -26.69 0.55 -10.43
N GLY A 457 -26.36 -0.26 -11.44
CA GLY A 457 -26.70 0.00 -12.85
C GLY A 457 -25.58 0.65 -13.67
N GLY A 458 -24.51 1.10 -13.02
CA GLY A 458 -23.33 1.60 -13.72
C GLY A 458 -22.61 0.52 -14.53
N GLU A 459 -22.08 0.92 -15.68
CA GLU A 459 -21.30 0.07 -16.58
C GLU A 459 -19.86 -0.14 -16.06
N PRO A 460 -19.23 -1.28 -16.40
CA PRO A 460 -17.84 -1.55 -16.02
C PRO A 460 -16.83 -0.65 -16.76
N GLY A 461 -15.70 -0.40 -16.11
CA GLY A 461 -14.54 0.27 -16.73
C GLY A 461 -13.86 -0.61 -17.78
N ALA A 462 -13.11 0.00 -18.70
CA ALA A 462 -12.31 -0.71 -19.68
C ALA A 462 -11.13 -1.43 -19.03
N ARG A 463 -10.77 -2.60 -19.59
CA ARG A 463 -9.59 -3.37 -19.18
C ARG A 463 -8.30 -2.62 -19.49
N GLY A 464 -7.24 -2.96 -18.75
CA GLY A 464 -5.88 -2.56 -19.09
C GLY A 464 -5.32 -3.35 -20.26
N LEU A 465 -4.24 -2.87 -20.86
CA LEU A 465 -3.54 -3.50 -21.97
C LEU A 465 -2.05 -3.14 -21.92
N ASN A 466 -1.18 -4.15 -22.12
CA ASN A 466 0.27 -3.98 -22.12
C ASN A 466 0.79 -4.38 -23.50
N LEU A 467 1.38 -3.43 -24.24
CA LEU A 467 1.90 -3.66 -25.59
C LEU A 467 3.40 -3.38 -25.63
N LEU A 468 4.13 -4.21 -26.37
CA LEU A 468 5.51 -3.97 -26.76
C LEU A 468 5.57 -3.78 -28.27
N ILE A 469 5.96 -2.58 -28.70
CA ILE A 469 6.18 -2.23 -30.09
C ILE A 469 7.68 -2.39 -30.34
N ARG A 470 8.06 -3.38 -31.13
CA ARG A 470 9.44 -3.62 -31.50
C ARG A 470 9.92 -2.57 -32.50
N LYS A 471 11.23 -2.35 -32.57
CA LYS A 471 11.86 -1.41 -33.51
C LYS A 471 11.47 -1.65 -34.99
N ASP A 472 11.17 -2.89 -35.37
CA ASP A 472 10.72 -3.28 -36.72
C ASP A 472 9.23 -2.98 -37.00
N GLY A 473 8.51 -2.41 -36.02
CA GLY A 473 7.08 -2.09 -36.09
C GLY A 473 6.16 -3.22 -35.59
N ARG A 474 6.68 -4.40 -35.26
CA ARG A 474 5.87 -5.51 -34.75
C ARG A 474 5.31 -5.16 -33.36
N THR A 475 3.99 -5.27 -33.21
CA THR A 475 3.32 -5.06 -31.92
C THR A 475 2.98 -6.39 -31.26
N VAL A 476 3.37 -6.55 -29.99
CA VAL A 476 3.17 -7.77 -29.19
C VAL A 476 2.36 -7.43 -27.95
N ASN A 477 1.29 -8.18 -27.68
CA ASN A 477 0.58 -8.10 -26.40
C ASN A 477 1.34 -8.91 -25.35
N LEU A 478 1.72 -8.25 -24.25
CA LEU A 478 2.50 -8.84 -23.16
C LEU A 478 1.64 -9.57 -22.11
N GLY A 479 0.31 -9.48 -22.20
CA GLY A 479 -0.58 -9.98 -21.14
C GLY A 479 -0.45 -9.17 -19.85
N GLY A 480 -1.00 -9.70 -18.74
CA GLY A 480 -1.00 -9.00 -17.45
C GLY A 480 0.30 -9.11 -16.67
N LYS A 481 1.05 -10.22 -16.84
CA LYS A 481 2.23 -10.56 -16.05
C LYS A 481 3.28 -11.21 -16.92
N THR A 482 4.41 -10.55 -17.14
CA THR A 482 5.51 -11.12 -17.93
C THR A 482 6.82 -10.38 -17.68
N SER A 483 7.93 -11.05 -17.96
CA SER A 483 9.26 -10.44 -18.11
C SER A 483 9.79 -10.70 -19.52
N VAL A 484 10.25 -9.65 -20.21
CA VAL A 484 10.75 -9.73 -21.57
C VAL A 484 11.99 -8.86 -21.76
N SER A 485 12.95 -9.34 -22.55
CA SER A 485 14.06 -8.52 -23.01
C SER A 485 13.56 -7.46 -23.99
N VAL A 486 13.98 -6.22 -23.75
CA VAL A 486 13.73 -5.06 -24.59
C VAL A 486 15.06 -4.51 -25.08
N TYR A 487 15.04 -3.96 -26.29
CA TYR A 487 16.25 -3.49 -26.98
C TYR A 487 16.13 -2.01 -27.36
N PRO A 488 17.25 -1.33 -27.67
CA PRO A 488 17.22 0.04 -28.15
C PRO A 488 16.27 0.24 -29.33
N GLY A 489 15.30 1.14 -29.18
CA GLY A 489 14.27 1.43 -30.18
C GLY A 489 12.93 0.74 -29.94
N ASP A 490 12.85 -0.23 -29.03
CA ASP A 490 11.57 -0.81 -28.61
C ASP A 490 10.79 0.21 -27.76
N VAL A 491 9.45 0.15 -27.83
CA VAL A 491 8.54 0.99 -27.06
C VAL A 491 7.57 0.13 -26.27
N PHE A 492 7.55 0.29 -24.95
CA PHE A 492 6.51 -0.27 -24.10
C PHE A 492 5.35 0.73 -23.97
N CYS A 493 4.14 0.29 -24.31
CA CYS A 493 2.92 1.07 -24.16
C CYS A 493 1.97 0.41 -23.15
N LEU A 494 1.72 1.12 -22.06
CA LEU A 494 0.82 0.73 -20.99
C LEU A 494 -0.50 1.51 -21.10
N HIS A 495 -1.60 0.78 -21.20
CA HIS A 495 -2.95 1.31 -21.01
C HIS A 495 -3.46 0.82 -19.66
N THR A 496 -3.65 1.71 -18.70
CA THR A 496 -4.20 1.32 -17.39
C THR A 496 -5.73 1.19 -17.44
N PRO A 497 -6.32 0.40 -16.52
CA PRO A 497 -7.77 0.25 -16.45
C PRO A 497 -8.47 1.57 -16.06
N GLY A 498 -9.71 1.74 -16.52
CA GLY A 498 -10.61 2.78 -16.00
C GLY A 498 -11.30 2.34 -14.71
N GLY A 499 -12.07 3.22 -14.08
CA GLY A 499 -12.96 2.88 -12.97
C GLY A 499 -14.37 2.53 -13.44
N GLY A 500 -15.13 1.78 -12.65
CA GLY A 500 -16.54 1.50 -12.92
C GLY A 500 -17.45 2.71 -12.68
N GLY A 501 -18.57 2.77 -13.41
CA GLY A 501 -19.60 3.78 -13.23
C GLY A 501 -20.58 3.44 -12.10
N TYR A 502 -21.37 4.43 -11.68
CA TYR A 502 -22.39 4.31 -10.63
C TYR A 502 -23.75 4.84 -11.12
N GLY A 503 -24.82 4.10 -10.88
CA GLY A 503 -26.17 4.47 -11.31
C GLY A 503 -26.43 4.25 -12.80
N ASP A 504 -27.70 4.33 -13.22
CA ASP A 504 -28.09 4.16 -14.62
C ASP A 504 -27.44 5.26 -15.51
N PRO A 505 -26.75 4.91 -16.62
CA PRO A 505 -26.21 5.90 -17.56
C PRO A 505 -27.21 6.91 -18.11
N GLU A 506 -28.50 6.56 -18.15
CA GLU A 506 -29.57 7.41 -18.66
C GLU A 506 -30.16 8.34 -17.58
N ASP A 507 -29.82 8.13 -16.31
CA ASP A 507 -30.23 9.04 -15.24
C ASP A 507 -29.50 10.39 -15.38
N PRO A 508 -30.22 11.53 -15.26
CA PRO A 508 -29.58 12.83 -15.32
C PRO A 508 -28.64 13.03 -14.11
N VAL A 509 -27.43 13.48 -14.43
CA VAL A 509 -26.48 13.96 -13.42
C VAL A 509 -27.07 15.24 -12.82
N PRO A 510 -27.14 15.37 -11.48
CA PRO A 510 -27.46 16.66 -10.87
C PRO A 510 -26.49 17.73 -11.40
N PRO A 511 -26.93 18.97 -11.63
CA PRO A 511 -26.00 20.04 -11.95
C PRO A 511 -24.91 20.11 -10.87
N PRO A 512 -23.65 20.38 -11.24
CA PRO A 512 -22.58 20.51 -10.25
C PRO A 512 -23.02 21.54 -9.22
N GLY A 513 -23.00 21.14 -7.93
CA GLY A 513 -23.23 22.09 -6.84
C GLY A 513 -22.28 23.27 -6.97
N SER A 514 -22.68 24.45 -6.50
CA SER A 514 -21.81 25.62 -6.48
C SER A 514 -20.47 25.22 -5.85
N PRO A 515 -19.32 25.50 -6.49
CA PRO A 515 -18.05 25.22 -5.87
C PRO A 515 -18.04 25.89 -4.49
N PRO A 516 -17.51 25.22 -3.44
CA PRO A 516 -17.39 25.85 -2.14
C PRO A 516 -16.68 27.19 -2.35
N GLN A 517 -17.32 28.29 -1.95
CA GLN A 517 -16.69 29.59 -2.08
C GLN A 517 -15.36 29.53 -1.34
N PRO A 518 -14.24 29.95 -1.96
CA PRO A 518 -13.00 30.06 -1.22
C PRO A 518 -13.29 30.93 0.01
N PRO A 519 -12.83 30.52 1.20
CA PRO A 519 -13.10 31.27 2.41
C PRO A 519 -12.72 32.73 2.19
N SER A 520 -13.66 33.65 2.38
CA SER A 520 -13.48 35.10 2.14
C SER A 520 -12.54 35.76 3.15
N PHE A 521 -11.89 34.97 4.00
CA PHE A 521 -10.96 35.41 5.03
C PHE A 521 -9.57 34.88 4.73
N SER A 522 -8.55 35.73 4.89
CA SER A 522 -7.17 35.25 4.93
C SER A 522 -7.04 34.31 6.12
N THR A 523 -6.77 33.03 5.88
CA THR A 523 -6.52 32.07 6.95
C THR A 523 -5.29 32.54 7.74
N ARG A 524 -5.42 32.65 9.07
CA ARG A 524 -4.38 33.07 10.03
C ARG A 524 -4.59 32.32 11.35
N GLY A 525 -3.57 32.30 12.22
CA GLY A 525 -3.62 31.68 13.54
C GLY A 525 -2.88 30.34 13.62
N SER A 526 -2.71 29.83 14.84
CA SER A 526 -1.79 28.73 15.17
C SER A 526 -2.02 27.45 14.36
N VAL A 527 -3.28 27.09 14.04
CA VAL A 527 -3.60 25.92 13.21
C VAL A 527 -3.23 26.14 11.75
N TYR A 528 -3.49 27.33 11.22
CA TYR A 528 -3.11 27.67 9.84
C TYR A 528 -1.60 27.81 9.71
N GLU A 529 -0.93 28.45 10.67
CA GLU A 529 0.53 28.56 10.70
C GLU A 529 1.20 27.21 10.91
N TYR A 530 0.62 26.33 11.74
CA TYR A 530 1.05 24.95 11.85
C TYR A 530 0.90 24.20 10.51
N ARG A 531 -0.25 24.31 9.83
CA ARG A 531 -0.46 23.72 8.50
C ARG A 531 0.47 24.30 7.43
N ARG A 532 0.68 25.62 7.42
CA ARG A 532 1.65 26.28 6.54
C ARG A 532 3.08 25.88 6.86
N ALA A 533 3.47 25.78 8.13
CA ALA A 533 4.76 25.24 8.54
C ALA A 533 4.87 23.74 8.18
N GLN A 534 3.72 23.06 8.04
CA GLN A 534 3.68 21.73 7.48
C GLN A 534 3.82 21.68 5.95
N GLU A 535 3.52 22.76 5.23
CA GLU A 535 3.63 22.83 3.77
C GLU A 535 4.89 23.56 3.28
N ALA A 536 5.48 24.44 4.09
CA ALA A 536 6.53 25.40 3.69
C ALA A 536 7.97 25.01 4.08
N VAL A 537 8.21 23.77 4.52
CA VAL A 537 9.57 23.24 4.78
C VAL A 537 9.66 21.82 4.26
#